data_AF-A0A838KS05-F1
#
_entry.id   AF-A0A838KS05-F1
#
_cell.length_a   1.000
_cell.length_b   1.000
_cell.length_c   1.000
_cell.angle_alpha   90.00
_cell.angle_beta   90.00
_cell.angle_gamma   90.00
#
_symmetry.space_group_name_H-M   'P 1'
#
loop_
_entity.id
_entity.type
_entity.pdbx_description
1 polymer ?
#
loop_
_entity_poly.entity_id
_entity_poly.type
_entity_poly.pdbx_seq_one_letter_code
_entity_poly.pdbx_strand_id
1 'polypeptide(L)'
;TSERILGGLSEQGAPVPQGTAAVISDPVKGNVSEADVSGAAGPLPKAPEPAQIEVLTNPSAGQAAATPVQNISTGIVSAVSGATSERLSSAAAEQGAQLTLEVAAVIGDPVRADVTEAQPVGPDSGNGQSPFSLAFLVNLSGLIGGAAIFFLVGGAAERLEARSLRTSRTGLWTVRLLLGLAYALLIAGAELWVAFGLLGVEHEASTAQVYLFLALATTAAASVTMLLAVAFGPAGIGISAVLNVILGLVSSGGLAPLEALPPFYQAYADWLPLRYVIDGLRSLLFYDGSLDAARLEGGWRDSLWFLGGRSEAARLEDAVWMVGAYLVGAATLGYLISLVRDLFARRERPKTGKVAKAAG
;
A
#
# COMPACT_ATOMS: atom_id res chain seq x y z
N THR A 1 -6.78 2.47 -31.14
CA THR A 1 -6.29 1.10 -31.42
C THR A 1 -6.77 0.11 -30.37
N SER A 2 -6.74 0.52 -29.10
CA SER A 2 -7.28 -0.19 -27.93
C SER A 2 -8.80 -0.44 -28.00
N GLU A 3 -9.61 0.50 -28.51
CA GLU A 3 -11.06 0.29 -28.70
C GLU A 3 -11.41 -0.77 -29.75
N ARG A 4 -10.60 -0.95 -30.80
CA ARG A 4 -10.81 -2.02 -31.80
C ARG A 4 -10.47 -3.39 -31.23
N ILE A 5 -9.45 -3.47 -30.37
CA ILE A 5 -9.03 -4.71 -29.71
C ILE A 5 -10.06 -5.12 -28.66
N LEU A 6 -10.55 -4.17 -27.85
CA LEU A 6 -11.61 -4.41 -26.88
C LEU A 6 -12.97 -4.73 -27.54
N GLY A 7 -13.29 -4.08 -28.67
CA GLY A 7 -14.46 -4.40 -29.48
C GLY A 7 -14.44 -5.83 -30.01
N GLY A 8 -13.29 -6.29 -30.54
CA GLY A 8 -13.12 -7.65 -31.06
C GLY A 8 -13.15 -8.74 -29.97
N LEU A 9 -12.71 -8.44 -28.74
CA LEU A 9 -12.81 -9.36 -27.61
C LEU A 9 -14.26 -9.52 -27.11
N SER A 10 -15.10 -8.49 -27.24
CA SER A 10 -16.53 -8.57 -26.90
C SER A 10 -17.33 -9.42 -27.90
N GLU A 11 -16.95 -9.41 -29.17
CA GLU A 11 -17.56 -10.25 -30.22
C GLU A 11 -17.24 -11.75 -30.04
N GLN A 12 -16.18 -12.08 -29.29
CA GLN A 12 -15.77 -13.45 -28.97
C GLN A 12 -16.28 -13.96 -27.61
N GLY A 13 -17.16 -13.21 -26.94
CA GLY A 13 -17.84 -13.66 -25.70
C GLY A 13 -16.96 -13.64 -24.45
N ALA A 14 -15.81 -12.97 -24.47
CA ALA A 14 -15.02 -12.74 -23.26
C ALA A 14 -15.66 -11.60 -22.42
N PRO A 15 -15.83 -11.76 -21.10
CA PRO A 15 -16.44 -10.73 -20.26
C PRO A 15 -15.54 -9.49 -20.21
N VAL A 16 -16.01 -8.38 -20.79
CA VAL A 16 -15.37 -7.07 -20.72
C VAL A 16 -15.94 -6.33 -19.50
N PRO A 17 -15.12 -5.94 -18.50
CA PRO A 17 -15.58 -5.11 -17.41
C PRO A 17 -15.98 -3.74 -17.95
N GLN A 18 -17.27 -3.40 -17.89
CA GLN A 18 -17.73 -2.06 -18.22
C GLN A 18 -17.54 -1.14 -17.02
N GLY A 19 -16.75 -0.09 -17.23
CA GLY A 19 -16.55 0.98 -16.27
C GLY A 19 -15.23 0.85 -15.54
N THR A 20 -14.25 1.64 -15.98
CA THR A 20 -13.45 2.60 -15.22
C THR A 20 -12.16 2.80 -16.00
N ALA A 21 -11.92 4.03 -16.44
CA ALA A 21 -10.79 4.40 -17.27
C ALA A 21 -9.52 4.40 -16.42
N ALA A 22 -9.02 3.21 -16.11
CA ALA A 22 -7.63 3.05 -15.75
C ALA A 22 -6.82 3.68 -16.89
N VAL A 23 -6.04 4.72 -16.57
CA VAL A 23 -4.99 5.20 -17.45
C VAL A 23 -3.90 4.13 -17.43
N ILE A 24 -4.19 3.02 -18.10
CA ILE A 24 -3.23 2.05 -18.59
C ILE A 24 -2.55 2.81 -19.73
N SER A 25 -1.39 3.41 -19.45
CA SER A 25 -0.45 3.74 -20.53
C SER A 25 -0.34 2.49 -21.40
N ASP A 26 -0.65 2.59 -22.70
CA ASP A 26 -0.73 1.44 -23.63
C ASP A 26 0.35 0.40 -23.27
N PRO A 27 -0.02 -0.75 -22.67
CA PRO A 27 0.93 -1.65 -22.03
C PRO A 27 1.75 -2.44 -23.07
N VAL A 28 1.44 -2.20 -24.34
CA VAL A 28 1.96 -2.83 -25.54
C VAL A 28 2.27 -1.72 -26.53
N LYS A 29 3.56 -1.44 -26.74
CA LYS A 29 4.03 -0.67 -27.90
C LYS A 29 4.49 -1.65 -28.96
N GLY A 30 3.83 -1.60 -30.12
CA GLY A 30 4.27 -2.34 -31.30
C GLY A 30 5.34 -1.53 -32.04
N ASN A 31 6.58 -2.03 -32.08
CA ASN A 31 7.64 -1.48 -32.92
C ASN A 31 7.62 -2.15 -34.31
N VAL A 32 6.49 -2.09 -35.01
CA VAL A 32 6.44 -2.45 -36.43
C VAL A 32 6.52 -1.15 -37.21
N SER A 33 7.65 -0.88 -37.87
CA SER A 33 7.73 0.28 -38.75
C SER A 33 6.98 -0.04 -40.05
N GLU A 34 6.35 0.97 -40.67
CA GLU A 34 5.76 0.80 -42.02
C GLU A 34 6.79 0.31 -43.06
N ALA A 35 8.09 0.48 -42.79
CA ALA A 35 9.17 -0.01 -43.65
C ALA A 35 9.33 -1.54 -43.62
N ASP A 36 8.85 -2.24 -42.59
CA ASP A 36 8.88 -3.70 -42.51
C ASP A 36 7.76 -4.36 -43.33
N VAL A 37 6.75 -3.57 -43.72
CA VAL A 37 5.60 -3.98 -44.55
C VAL A 37 5.73 -3.46 -45.99
N SER A 38 6.42 -2.34 -46.20
CA SER A 38 6.68 -1.80 -47.53
C SER A 38 7.97 -2.38 -48.10
N GLY A 39 7.88 -3.13 -49.21
CA GLY A 39 9.02 -3.72 -49.93
C GLY A 39 9.95 -2.70 -50.60
N ALA A 40 10.49 -1.74 -49.84
CA ALA A 40 11.52 -0.84 -50.29
C ALA A 40 12.89 -1.53 -50.19
N ALA A 41 13.53 -1.70 -51.35
CA ALA A 41 14.73 -2.49 -51.58
C ALA A 41 15.98 -1.94 -50.83
N GLY A 42 16.19 -2.42 -49.60
CA GLY A 42 17.51 -2.56 -48.97
C GLY A 42 17.99 -4.02 -49.03
N PRO A 43 19.26 -4.32 -48.71
CA PRO A 43 19.70 -5.71 -48.57
C PRO A 43 18.82 -6.41 -47.54
N LEU A 44 18.08 -7.44 -47.97
CA LEU A 44 17.23 -8.23 -47.07
C LEU A 44 18.08 -8.73 -45.88
N PRO A 45 17.61 -8.60 -44.63
CA PRO A 45 18.28 -9.22 -43.49
C PRO A 45 18.45 -10.72 -43.76
N LYS A 46 19.60 -11.29 -43.35
CA LYS A 46 20.00 -12.66 -43.73
C LYS A 46 19.13 -13.78 -43.14
N ALA A 47 18.21 -13.45 -42.24
CA ALA A 47 17.12 -14.30 -41.78
C ALA A 47 15.98 -13.38 -41.28
N PRO A 48 14.70 -13.77 -41.39
CA PRO A 48 13.61 -13.03 -40.75
C PRO A 48 13.78 -13.11 -39.22
N GLU A 49 13.57 -12.00 -38.52
CA GLU A 49 13.55 -11.96 -37.06
C GLU A 49 12.09 -11.94 -36.56
N PRO A 50 11.79 -12.57 -35.40
CA PRO A 50 10.45 -12.47 -34.80
C PRO A 50 10.12 -11.02 -34.45
N ALA A 51 8.86 -10.63 -34.66
CA ALA A 51 8.37 -9.34 -34.21
C ALA A 51 8.39 -9.27 -32.68
N GLN A 52 8.67 -8.08 -32.13
CA GLN A 52 8.70 -7.87 -30.68
C GLN A 52 7.52 -7.02 -30.23
N ILE A 53 6.87 -7.47 -29.17
CA ILE A 53 5.89 -6.69 -28.41
C ILE A 53 6.52 -6.37 -27.06
N GLU A 54 6.79 -5.08 -26.84
CA GLU A 54 7.27 -4.60 -25.54
C GLU A 54 6.12 -4.66 -24.52
N VAL A 55 6.36 -5.37 -23.42
CA VAL A 55 5.48 -5.50 -22.27
C VAL A 55 6.09 -4.74 -21.10
N LEU A 56 5.45 -3.63 -20.72
CA LEU A 56 5.89 -2.82 -19.60
C LEU A 56 5.36 -3.39 -18.28
N THR A 57 6.26 -3.63 -17.32
CA THR A 57 5.92 -4.08 -15.97
C THR A 57 6.31 -3.04 -14.92
N ASN A 58 5.61 -3.05 -13.78
CA ASN A 58 5.94 -2.17 -12.66
C ASN A 58 6.14 -2.99 -11.38
N PRO A 59 7.34 -3.54 -11.14
CA PRO A 59 7.61 -4.34 -9.94
C PRO A 59 7.49 -3.52 -8.65
N SER A 60 7.66 -2.19 -8.70
CA SER A 60 7.49 -1.30 -7.53
C SER A 60 6.04 -1.22 -7.01
N ALA A 61 5.05 -1.62 -7.82
CA ALA A 61 3.66 -1.78 -7.36
C ALA A 61 3.50 -2.90 -6.32
N GLY A 62 4.48 -3.80 -6.25
CA GLY A 62 4.48 -5.00 -5.41
C GLY A 62 4.04 -6.24 -6.20
N GLN A 63 4.60 -7.39 -5.84
CA GLN A 63 4.37 -8.65 -6.58
C GLN A 63 2.89 -9.04 -6.70
N ALA A 64 2.09 -8.78 -5.66
CA ALA A 64 0.68 -9.13 -5.65
C ALA A 64 -0.11 -8.48 -6.80
N ALA A 65 0.30 -7.28 -7.24
CA ALA A 65 -0.30 -6.56 -8.35
C ALA A 65 0.48 -6.76 -9.67
N ALA A 66 1.81 -6.71 -9.63
CA ALA A 66 2.64 -6.73 -10.84
C ALA A 66 2.59 -8.08 -11.57
N THR A 67 2.63 -9.20 -10.82
CA THR A 67 2.75 -10.55 -11.42
C THR A 67 1.50 -10.96 -12.21
N PRO A 68 0.26 -10.80 -11.71
CA PRO A 68 -0.92 -11.12 -12.50
C PRO A 68 -0.99 -10.32 -13.81
N VAL A 69 -0.69 -9.02 -13.76
CA VAL A 69 -0.69 -8.15 -14.94
C VAL A 69 0.37 -8.59 -15.96
N GLN A 70 1.59 -8.90 -15.51
CA GLN A 70 2.65 -9.41 -16.38
C GLN A 70 2.27 -10.75 -17.03
N ASN A 71 1.67 -11.66 -16.28
CA ASN A 71 1.24 -12.97 -16.79
C ASN A 71 0.12 -12.82 -17.83
N ILE A 72 -0.82 -11.90 -17.62
CA ILE A 72 -1.87 -11.60 -18.60
C ILE A 72 -1.27 -11.01 -19.87
N SER A 73 -0.39 -10.02 -19.75
CA SER A 73 0.23 -9.35 -20.90
C SER A 73 1.09 -10.32 -21.73
N THR A 74 1.93 -11.13 -21.07
CA THR A 74 2.73 -12.14 -21.77
C THR A 74 1.86 -13.24 -22.39
N GLY A 75 0.79 -13.65 -21.71
CA GLY A 75 -0.21 -14.58 -22.26
C GLY A 75 -0.91 -14.06 -23.52
N ILE A 76 -1.22 -12.76 -23.58
CA ILE A 76 -1.77 -12.12 -24.79
C ILE A 76 -0.76 -12.18 -25.93
N VAL A 77 0.52 -11.88 -25.67
CA VAL A 77 1.57 -11.96 -26.70
C VAL A 77 1.73 -13.40 -27.20
N SER A 78 1.72 -14.39 -26.32
CA SER A 78 1.76 -15.80 -26.71
C SER A 78 0.56 -16.22 -27.56
N ALA A 79 -0.64 -15.74 -27.24
CA ALA A 79 -1.84 -16.01 -28.04
C ALA A 79 -1.76 -15.36 -29.44
N VAL A 80 -1.24 -14.13 -29.53
CA VAL A 80 -1.00 -13.44 -30.80
C VAL A 80 0.07 -14.17 -31.62
N SER A 81 1.15 -14.63 -30.99
CA SER A 81 2.21 -15.43 -31.62
C SER A 81 1.63 -16.72 -32.22
N GLY A 82 0.84 -17.47 -31.45
CA GLY A 82 0.17 -18.69 -31.90
C GLY A 82 -0.76 -18.45 -33.10
N ALA A 83 -1.65 -17.46 -33.03
CA ALA A 83 -2.56 -17.13 -34.13
C ALA A 83 -1.81 -16.66 -35.39
N THR A 84 -0.70 -15.94 -35.22
CA THR A 84 0.16 -15.49 -36.33
C THR A 84 0.92 -16.67 -36.94
N SER A 85 1.43 -17.58 -36.10
CA SER A 85 2.11 -18.80 -36.52
C SER A 85 1.21 -19.69 -37.38
N GLU A 86 -0.04 -19.89 -36.98
CA GLU A 86 -1.03 -20.66 -37.75
C GLU A 86 -1.29 -20.04 -39.12
N ARG A 87 -1.46 -18.71 -39.19
CA ARG A 87 -1.67 -17.99 -40.45
C ARG A 87 -0.47 -18.06 -41.37
N LEU A 88 0.73 -17.83 -40.85
CA LEU A 88 1.97 -17.90 -41.62
C LEU A 88 2.25 -19.32 -42.11
N SER A 89 2.03 -20.32 -41.27
CA SER A 89 2.18 -21.74 -41.63
C SER A 89 1.20 -22.15 -42.71
N SER A 90 -0.07 -21.72 -42.61
CA SER A 90 -1.10 -22.01 -43.61
C SER A 90 -0.79 -21.34 -44.96
N ALA A 91 -0.39 -20.07 -44.95
CA ALA A 91 0.00 -19.35 -46.15
C ALA A 91 1.23 -19.97 -46.84
N ALA A 92 2.23 -20.42 -46.07
CA ALA A 92 3.40 -21.11 -46.60
C ALA A 92 3.04 -22.46 -47.25
N ALA A 93 2.10 -23.21 -46.64
CA ALA A 93 1.62 -24.47 -47.17
C ALA A 93 0.83 -24.28 -48.49
N GLU A 94 -0.03 -23.28 -48.58
CA GLU A 94 -0.79 -22.95 -49.80
C GLU A 94 0.12 -22.56 -50.97
N GLN A 95 1.24 -21.88 -50.68
CA GLN A 95 2.22 -21.48 -51.69
C GLN A 95 3.22 -22.59 -52.04
N GLY A 96 3.15 -23.75 -51.38
CA GLY A 96 4.12 -24.84 -51.55
C GLY A 96 5.57 -24.43 -51.21
N ALA A 97 5.73 -23.43 -50.34
CA ALA A 97 7.04 -22.87 -50.02
C ALA A 97 7.88 -23.87 -49.22
N GLN A 98 9.12 -24.11 -49.65
CA GLN A 98 10.10 -24.87 -48.86
C GLN A 98 10.75 -23.93 -47.84
N LEU A 99 10.40 -24.12 -46.57
CA LEU A 99 10.96 -23.33 -45.49
C LEU A 99 12.33 -23.87 -45.08
N THR A 100 13.31 -22.97 -44.93
CA THR A 100 14.56 -23.32 -44.23
C THR A 100 14.28 -23.51 -42.74
N LEU A 101 15.16 -24.21 -42.03
CA LEU A 101 15.02 -24.43 -40.58
C LEU A 101 14.91 -23.10 -39.81
N GLU A 102 15.66 -22.08 -40.24
CA GLU A 102 15.64 -20.74 -39.63
C GLU A 102 14.29 -20.05 -39.82
N VAL A 103 13.71 -20.11 -41.03
CA VAL A 103 12.40 -19.50 -41.31
C VAL A 103 11.29 -20.27 -40.60
N ALA A 104 11.37 -21.59 -40.53
CA ALA A 104 10.42 -22.41 -39.79
C ALA A 104 10.44 -22.12 -38.27
N ALA A 105 11.62 -21.86 -37.71
CA ALA A 105 11.77 -21.48 -36.30
C ALA A 105 11.11 -20.12 -36.01
N VAL A 106 11.22 -19.16 -36.93
CA VAL A 106 10.57 -17.84 -36.82
C VAL A 106 9.07 -17.94 -37.02
N ILE A 107 8.59 -18.77 -37.96
CA ILE A 107 7.16 -19.01 -38.15
C ILE A 107 6.54 -19.73 -36.94
N GLY A 108 7.29 -20.58 -36.24
CA GLY A 108 6.83 -21.28 -35.04
C GLY A 108 6.65 -20.35 -33.83
N ASP A 109 7.38 -19.23 -33.79
CA ASP A 109 7.27 -18.21 -32.75
C ASP A 109 7.49 -16.80 -33.35
N PRO A 110 6.52 -16.30 -34.12
CA PRO A 110 6.68 -15.10 -34.95
C PRO A 110 6.58 -13.80 -34.16
N VAL A 111 6.05 -13.85 -32.93
CA VAL A 111 5.89 -12.69 -32.06
C VAL A 111 6.38 -13.03 -30.66
N ARG A 112 7.35 -12.28 -30.15
CA ARG A 112 7.93 -12.47 -28.82
C ARG A 112 7.59 -11.31 -27.90
N ALA A 113 7.39 -11.63 -26.62
CA ALA A 113 7.27 -10.62 -25.58
C ALA A 113 8.68 -10.16 -25.18
N ASP A 114 8.90 -8.85 -25.21
CA ASP A 114 10.06 -8.21 -24.60
C ASP A 114 9.61 -7.54 -23.31
N VAL A 115 10.03 -8.06 -22.16
CA VAL A 115 9.55 -7.57 -20.86
C VAL A 115 10.51 -6.52 -20.33
N THR A 116 10.02 -5.29 -20.21
CA THR A 116 10.78 -4.16 -19.70
C THR A 116 10.17 -3.65 -18.40
N GLU A 117 10.99 -3.56 -17.35
CA GLU A 117 10.58 -2.97 -16.08
C GLU A 117 10.55 -1.45 -16.21
N ALA A 118 9.35 -0.87 -16.22
CA ALA A 118 9.13 0.57 -16.33
C ALA A 118 9.62 1.34 -15.08
N GLN A 119 9.60 0.68 -13.91
CA GLN A 119 10.30 1.16 -12.72
C GLN A 119 11.01 -0.02 -12.04
N PRO A 120 12.32 -0.21 -12.28
CA PRO A 120 13.07 -1.30 -11.68
C PRO A 120 13.18 -1.10 -10.17
N VAL A 121 13.27 -2.21 -9.45
CA VAL A 121 13.47 -2.22 -7.99
C VAL A 121 14.76 -2.96 -7.65
N GLY A 122 15.45 -2.51 -6.60
CA GLY A 122 16.66 -3.17 -6.15
C GLY A 122 16.44 -4.66 -5.79
N PRO A 123 17.48 -5.51 -5.90
CA PRO A 123 17.35 -6.96 -5.70
C PRO A 123 16.86 -7.32 -4.28
N ASP A 124 17.22 -6.51 -3.28
CA ASP A 124 16.85 -6.71 -1.88
C ASP A 124 15.51 -6.05 -1.50
N SER A 125 14.80 -5.45 -2.46
CA SER A 125 13.47 -4.84 -2.25
C SER A 125 12.36 -5.85 -1.93
N GLY A 126 12.66 -7.16 -1.96
CA GLY A 126 11.66 -8.22 -1.87
C GLY A 126 10.72 -8.21 -3.08
N ASN A 127 11.24 -7.89 -4.27
CA ASN A 127 10.46 -7.71 -5.50
C ASN A 127 9.36 -6.64 -5.34
N GLY A 128 9.74 -5.48 -4.78
CA GLY A 128 8.82 -4.36 -4.53
C GLY A 128 7.92 -4.51 -3.30
N GLN A 129 8.07 -5.57 -2.49
CA GLN A 129 7.27 -5.80 -1.28
C GLN A 129 7.83 -5.14 -0.01
N SER A 130 9.00 -4.50 -0.07
CA SER A 130 9.60 -3.80 1.09
C SER A 130 8.70 -2.71 1.69
N PRO A 131 7.94 -1.88 0.93
CA PRO A 131 7.02 -0.92 1.54
C PRO A 131 5.91 -1.58 2.36
N PHE A 132 5.34 -2.68 1.84
CA PHE A 132 4.34 -3.46 2.56
C PHE A 132 4.91 -4.06 3.85
N SER A 133 6.09 -4.66 3.77
CA SER A 133 6.74 -5.31 4.91
C SER A 133 7.02 -4.31 6.04
N LEU A 134 7.59 -3.15 5.70
CA LEU A 134 7.84 -2.06 6.65
C LEU A 134 6.53 -1.49 7.24
N ALA A 135 5.52 -1.22 6.40
CA ALA A 135 4.24 -0.72 6.86
C ALA A 135 3.53 -1.69 7.82
N PHE A 136 3.62 -2.99 7.55
CA PHE A 136 3.04 -4.01 8.39
C PHE A 136 3.77 -4.12 9.74
N LEU A 137 5.10 -3.99 9.75
CA LEU A 137 5.89 -3.89 10.98
C LEU A 137 5.50 -2.66 11.80
N VAL A 138 5.33 -1.49 11.18
CA VAL A 138 4.81 -0.29 11.83
C VAL A 138 3.48 -0.54 12.54
N ASN A 139 2.55 -1.23 11.87
CA ASN A 139 1.23 -1.52 12.42
C ASN A 139 1.31 -2.49 13.62
N LEU A 140 2.12 -3.54 13.48
CA LEU A 140 2.35 -4.53 14.53
C LEU A 140 3.08 -3.92 15.74
N SER A 141 4.11 -3.11 15.50
CA SER A 141 4.82 -2.31 16.50
C SER A 141 3.88 -1.33 17.19
N GLY A 142 2.98 -0.68 16.45
CA GLY A 142 1.94 0.18 17.01
C GLY A 142 1.02 -0.56 17.98
N LEU A 143 0.53 -1.75 17.60
CA LEU A 143 -0.30 -2.59 18.46
C LEU A 143 0.46 -3.02 19.72
N ILE A 144 1.65 -3.61 19.56
CA ILE A 144 2.44 -4.16 20.65
C ILE A 144 2.92 -3.05 21.59
N GLY A 145 3.51 -1.99 21.05
CA GLY A 145 3.97 -0.83 21.81
C GLY A 145 2.83 -0.11 22.51
N GLY A 146 1.70 0.08 21.82
CA GLY A 146 0.48 0.66 22.38
C GLY A 146 -0.04 -0.13 23.59
N ALA A 147 -0.13 -1.46 23.45
CA ALA A 147 -0.54 -2.35 24.52
C ALA A 147 0.46 -2.34 25.69
N ALA A 148 1.75 -2.44 25.42
CA ALA A 148 2.80 -2.44 26.44
C ALA A 148 2.79 -1.14 27.26
N ILE A 149 2.73 0.01 26.59
CA ILE A 149 2.66 1.33 27.24
C ILE A 149 1.36 1.48 28.03
N PHE A 150 0.23 0.97 27.51
CA PHE A 150 -1.03 0.99 28.24
C PHE A 150 -0.93 0.28 29.60
N PHE A 151 -0.40 -0.95 29.63
CA PHE A 151 -0.20 -1.72 30.85
C PHE A 151 0.89 -1.12 31.75
N LEU A 152 2.00 -0.65 31.17
CA LEU A 152 3.10 -0.03 31.93
C LEU A 152 2.62 1.20 32.69
N VAL A 153 1.95 2.13 32.01
CA VAL A 153 1.44 3.35 32.64
C VAL A 153 0.27 3.05 33.58
N GLY A 154 -0.57 2.06 33.27
CA GLY A 154 -1.64 1.59 34.14
C GLY A 154 -1.10 1.06 35.47
N GLY A 155 -0.17 0.10 35.43
CA GLY A 155 0.44 -0.46 36.63
C GLY A 155 1.29 0.54 37.42
N ALA A 156 1.94 1.49 36.75
CA ALA A 156 2.62 2.59 37.43
C ALA A 156 1.62 3.49 38.18
N ALA A 157 0.47 3.81 37.58
CA ALA A 157 -0.57 4.61 38.22
C ALA A 157 -1.14 3.90 39.47
N GLU A 158 -1.46 2.61 39.37
CA GLU A 158 -1.96 1.82 40.51
C GLU A 158 -0.98 1.82 41.69
N ARG A 159 0.32 1.68 41.43
CA ARG A 159 1.35 1.74 42.48
C ARG A 159 1.45 3.12 43.13
N LEU A 160 1.26 4.20 42.38
CA LEU A 160 1.24 5.56 42.92
C LEU A 160 0.00 5.78 43.79
N GLU A 161 -1.16 5.30 43.35
CA GLU A 161 -2.40 5.40 44.11
C GLU A 161 -2.37 4.58 45.40
N ALA A 162 -1.76 3.39 45.38
CA ALA A 162 -1.51 2.59 46.58
C ALA A 162 -0.62 3.32 47.61
N ARG A 163 0.21 4.26 47.16
CA ARG A 163 1.04 5.15 48.01
C ARG A 163 0.33 6.47 48.37
N SER A 164 -0.99 6.55 48.17
CA SER A 164 -1.79 7.77 48.40
C SER A 164 -1.40 8.98 47.54
N LEU A 165 -0.65 8.77 46.45
CA LEU A 165 -0.34 9.80 45.46
C LEU A 165 -1.44 9.82 44.40
N ARG A 166 -2.04 11.00 44.19
CA ARG A 166 -3.16 11.14 43.24
C ARG A 166 -2.62 11.20 41.81
N THR A 167 -3.16 10.36 40.94
CA THR A 167 -2.91 10.45 39.50
C THR A 167 -4.06 11.18 38.80
N SER A 168 -3.75 11.96 37.77
CA SER A 168 -4.77 12.54 36.87
C SER A 168 -4.79 11.72 35.59
N ARG A 169 -5.99 11.35 35.11
CA ARG A 169 -6.11 10.56 33.88
C ARG A 169 -5.60 11.33 32.67
N THR A 170 -5.84 12.65 32.64
CA THR A 170 -5.28 13.54 31.61
C THR A 170 -3.75 13.52 31.62
N GLY A 171 -3.13 13.61 32.81
CA GLY A 171 -1.66 13.52 32.93
C GLY A 171 -1.12 12.15 32.51
N LEU A 172 -1.81 11.07 32.88
CA LEU A 172 -1.45 9.73 32.44
C LEU A 172 -1.61 9.52 30.93
N TRP A 173 -2.54 10.23 30.28
CA TRP A 173 -2.66 10.23 28.83
C TRP A 173 -1.49 10.96 28.16
N THR A 174 -1.08 12.11 28.68
CA THR A 174 0.12 12.82 28.22
C THR A 174 1.37 11.93 28.32
N VAL A 175 1.56 11.24 29.45
CA VAL A 175 2.69 10.30 29.62
C VAL A 175 2.65 9.17 28.59
N ARG A 176 1.47 8.61 28.30
CA ARG A 176 1.30 7.58 27.27
C ARG A 176 1.72 8.09 25.89
N LEU A 177 1.30 9.30 25.50
CA LEU A 177 1.69 9.89 24.21
C LEU A 177 3.20 10.14 24.12
N LEU A 178 3.82 10.66 25.19
CA LEU A 178 5.27 10.88 25.23
C LEU A 178 6.07 9.58 25.14
N LEU A 179 5.66 8.55 25.87
CA LEU A 179 6.26 7.22 25.77
C LEU A 179 6.02 6.59 24.40
N GLY A 180 4.84 6.81 23.80
CA GLY A 180 4.50 6.36 22.46
C GLY A 180 5.42 6.96 21.41
N LEU A 181 5.66 8.27 21.47
CA LEU A 181 6.60 8.96 20.59
C LEU A 181 8.03 8.45 20.79
N ALA A 182 8.50 8.33 22.02
CA ALA A 182 9.84 7.82 22.31
C ALA A 182 10.03 6.37 21.81
N TYR A 183 9.04 5.52 22.04
CA TYR A 183 9.00 4.16 21.50
C TYR A 183 9.05 4.15 19.97
N ALA A 184 8.21 4.96 19.32
CA ALA A 184 8.14 5.04 17.87
C ALA A 184 9.46 5.51 17.23
N LEU A 185 10.15 6.47 17.83
CA LEU A 185 11.46 6.94 17.37
C LEU A 185 12.54 5.84 17.46
N LEU A 186 12.49 5.00 18.50
CA LEU A 186 13.39 3.86 18.66
C LEU A 186 13.09 2.75 17.65
N ILE A 187 11.81 2.41 17.49
CA ILE A 187 11.37 1.37 16.56
C ILE A 187 11.65 1.76 15.11
N ALA A 188 11.33 3.00 14.71
CA ALA A 188 11.65 3.48 13.36
C ALA A 188 13.16 3.38 13.07
N GLY A 189 14.01 3.68 14.07
CA GLY A 189 15.46 3.53 13.94
C GLY A 189 15.89 2.07 13.79
N ALA A 190 15.28 1.16 14.56
CA ALA A 190 15.55 -0.27 14.48
C ALA A 190 15.08 -0.87 13.14
N GLU A 191 13.88 -0.50 12.67
CA GLU A 191 13.34 -0.93 11.37
C GLU A 191 14.23 -0.48 10.22
N LEU A 192 14.70 0.79 10.24
CA LEU A 192 15.64 1.27 9.23
C LEU A 192 17.01 0.59 9.30
N TRP A 193 17.52 0.36 10.51
CA TRP A 193 18.80 -0.33 10.66
C TRP A 193 18.74 -1.75 10.10
N VAL A 194 17.62 -2.46 10.30
CA VAL A 194 17.40 -3.77 9.69
C VAL A 194 17.23 -3.64 8.16
N ALA A 195 16.34 -2.77 7.69
CA ALA A 195 16.02 -2.67 6.27
C ALA A 195 17.21 -2.18 5.43
N PHE A 196 17.85 -1.09 5.81
CA PHE A 196 18.91 -0.46 5.01
C PHE A 196 20.30 -0.97 5.41
N GLY A 197 20.50 -1.33 6.67
CA GLY A 197 21.81 -1.78 7.16
C GLY A 197 22.04 -3.28 6.99
N LEU A 198 21.09 -4.11 7.38
CA LEU A 198 21.25 -5.57 7.37
C LEU A 198 20.76 -6.21 6.06
N LEU A 199 19.62 -5.75 5.55
CA LEU A 199 18.98 -6.32 4.36
C LEU A 199 19.38 -5.62 3.07
N GLY A 200 19.95 -4.41 3.12
CA GLY A 200 20.39 -3.69 1.92
C GLY A 200 19.26 -3.13 1.05
N VAL A 201 18.06 -2.91 1.62
CA VAL A 201 16.93 -2.32 0.88
C VAL A 201 17.31 -0.93 0.37
N GLU A 202 17.34 -0.78 -0.95
CA GLU A 202 17.58 0.49 -1.61
C GLU A 202 16.39 1.44 -1.41
N HIS A 203 16.68 2.74 -1.35
CA HIS A 203 15.70 3.79 -1.18
C HIS A 203 16.14 5.03 -1.96
N GLU A 204 15.19 5.65 -2.67
CA GLU A 204 15.47 6.86 -3.43
C GLU A 204 15.44 8.12 -2.56
N ALA A 205 14.46 8.24 -1.66
CA ALA A 205 14.34 9.39 -0.77
C ALA A 205 15.45 9.40 0.29
N SER A 206 15.61 10.52 1.02
CA SER A 206 16.59 10.56 2.11
C SER A 206 16.21 9.63 3.27
N THR A 207 17.21 8.98 3.89
CA THR A 207 17.01 8.13 5.08
C THR A 207 16.26 8.87 6.21
N ALA A 208 16.49 10.17 6.34
CA ALA A 208 15.81 11.01 7.32
C ALA A 208 14.30 11.14 7.06
N GLN A 209 13.88 11.26 5.80
CA GLN A 209 12.46 11.30 5.45
C GLN A 209 11.77 9.96 5.76
N VAL A 210 12.40 8.84 5.38
CA VAL A 210 11.87 7.50 5.71
C VAL A 210 11.76 7.31 7.22
N TYR A 211 12.79 7.72 7.98
CA TYR A 211 12.80 7.65 9.43
C TYR A 211 11.64 8.42 10.07
N LEU A 212 11.47 9.68 9.67
CA LEU A 212 10.42 10.54 10.21
C LEU A 212 9.03 10.02 9.85
N PHE A 213 8.85 9.48 8.64
CA PHE A 213 7.59 8.88 8.22
C PHE A 213 7.26 7.62 9.02
N LEU A 214 8.22 6.71 9.20
CA LEU A 214 8.05 5.51 10.03
C LEU A 214 7.75 5.86 11.50
N ALA A 215 8.45 6.86 12.06
CA ALA A 215 8.22 7.32 13.42
C ALA A 215 6.82 7.93 13.57
N LEU A 216 6.36 8.75 12.60
CA LEU A 216 5.02 9.30 12.57
C LEU A 216 3.96 8.20 12.51
N ALA A 217 4.12 7.26 11.58
CA ALA A 217 3.19 6.15 11.38
C ALA A 217 3.11 5.22 12.60
N THR A 218 4.26 4.91 13.21
CA THR A 218 4.31 4.09 14.43
C THR A 218 3.68 4.83 15.61
N THR A 219 3.91 6.13 15.74
CA THR A 219 3.29 6.95 16.80
C THR A 219 1.76 6.99 16.64
N ALA A 220 1.28 7.14 15.41
CA ALA A 220 -0.15 7.12 15.10
C ALA A 220 -0.78 5.76 15.45
N ALA A 221 -0.19 4.65 14.97
CA ALA A 221 -0.68 3.30 15.23
C ALA A 221 -0.68 2.96 16.73
N ALA A 222 0.37 3.35 17.46
CA ALA A 222 0.45 3.18 18.90
C ALA A 222 -0.62 4.03 19.64
N SER A 223 -0.83 5.27 19.21
CA SER A 223 -1.82 6.17 19.80
C SER A 223 -3.24 5.67 19.62
N VAL A 224 -3.58 5.11 18.44
CA VAL A 224 -4.88 4.48 18.17
C VAL A 224 -5.10 3.28 19.09
N THR A 225 -4.10 2.42 19.23
CA THR A 225 -4.19 1.26 20.15
C THR A 225 -4.39 1.71 21.59
N MET A 226 -3.60 2.69 22.05
CA MET A 226 -3.74 3.24 23.40
C MET A 226 -5.10 3.92 23.62
N LEU A 227 -5.62 4.65 22.62
CA LEU A 227 -6.94 5.26 22.68
C LEU A 227 -8.02 4.19 22.91
N LEU A 228 -8.02 3.14 22.08
CA LEU A 228 -8.99 2.05 22.19
C LEU A 228 -8.86 1.33 23.53
N ALA A 229 -7.63 1.09 24.00
CA ALA A 229 -7.37 0.49 25.30
C ALA A 229 -7.83 1.39 26.47
N VAL A 230 -7.66 2.71 26.36
CA VAL A 230 -8.19 3.66 27.35
C VAL A 230 -9.72 3.65 27.32
N ALA A 231 -10.34 3.61 26.14
CA ALA A 231 -11.80 3.61 25.99
C ALA A 231 -12.43 2.33 26.57
N PHE A 232 -11.91 1.15 26.20
CA PHE A 232 -12.54 -0.15 26.43
C PHE A 232 -11.76 -1.08 27.38
N GLY A 233 -10.66 -0.61 27.98
CA GLY A 233 -9.76 -1.46 28.78
C GLY A 233 -8.99 -2.46 27.91
N PRO A 234 -8.56 -3.62 28.46
CA PRO A 234 -7.83 -4.63 27.71
C PRO A 234 -8.53 -5.12 26.44
N ALA A 235 -9.87 -5.14 26.42
CA ALA A 235 -10.66 -5.47 25.23
C ALA A 235 -10.38 -4.52 24.05
N GLY A 236 -10.05 -3.25 24.33
CA GLY A 236 -9.69 -2.26 23.31
C GLY A 236 -8.42 -2.62 22.53
N ILE A 237 -7.49 -3.36 23.14
CA ILE A 237 -6.31 -3.90 22.43
C ILE A 237 -6.75 -4.95 21.41
N GLY A 238 -7.68 -5.84 21.79
CA GLY A 238 -8.27 -6.82 20.87
C GLY A 238 -9.02 -6.15 19.71
N ILE A 239 -9.79 -5.09 20.00
CA ILE A 239 -10.44 -4.29 18.95
C ILE A 239 -9.41 -3.67 18.02
N SER A 240 -8.32 -3.08 18.56
CA SER A 240 -7.23 -2.53 17.74
C SER A 240 -6.59 -3.61 16.87
N ALA A 241 -6.34 -4.80 17.41
CA ALA A 241 -5.76 -5.91 16.66
C ALA A 241 -6.67 -6.33 15.49
N VAL A 242 -7.98 -6.43 15.71
CA VAL A 242 -8.93 -6.78 14.65
C VAL A 242 -8.97 -5.71 13.57
N LEU A 243 -9.12 -4.43 13.95
CA LEU A 243 -9.26 -3.33 12.99
C LEU A 243 -7.93 -3.05 12.26
N ASN A 244 -6.85 -2.81 13.00
CA ASN A 244 -5.60 -2.32 12.42
C ASN A 244 -4.73 -3.44 11.83
N VAL A 245 -4.70 -4.63 12.45
CA VAL A 245 -3.81 -5.71 12.02
C VAL A 245 -4.55 -6.72 11.15
N ILE A 246 -5.66 -7.30 11.62
CA ILE A 246 -6.33 -8.39 10.89
C ILE A 246 -7.05 -7.85 9.64
N LEU A 247 -7.98 -6.92 9.80
CA LEU A 247 -8.65 -6.28 8.67
C LEU A 247 -7.67 -5.42 7.87
N GLY A 248 -6.68 -4.84 8.54
CA GLY A 248 -5.60 -4.12 7.91
C GLY A 248 -4.84 -4.97 6.92
N LEU A 249 -4.38 -6.15 7.33
CA LEU A 249 -3.63 -7.07 6.47
C LEU A 249 -4.40 -7.41 5.19
N VAL A 250 -5.69 -7.75 5.34
CA VAL A 250 -6.56 -8.14 4.22
C VAL A 250 -6.85 -6.98 3.28
N SER A 251 -7.10 -5.78 3.83
CA SER A 251 -7.58 -4.62 3.07
C SER A 251 -6.49 -3.62 2.71
N SER A 252 -5.22 -3.99 2.93
CA SER A 252 -4.06 -3.11 2.69
C SER A 252 -3.67 -2.97 1.22
N GLY A 253 -4.11 -3.90 0.37
CA GLY A 253 -3.62 -4.02 -1.01
C GLY A 253 -2.24 -4.68 -1.14
N GLY A 254 -1.61 -5.10 -0.04
CA GLY A 254 -0.25 -5.65 -0.06
C GLY A 254 -0.15 -7.16 -0.36
N LEU A 255 -1.19 -7.93 -0.03
CA LEU A 255 -1.25 -9.38 -0.27
C LEU A 255 -2.05 -9.77 -1.52
N ALA A 256 -2.95 -8.90 -1.95
CA ALA A 256 -3.78 -9.05 -3.13
C ALA A 256 -4.16 -7.67 -3.66
N PRO A 257 -4.37 -7.50 -4.97
CA PRO A 257 -4.92 -6.27 -5.53
C PRO A 257 -6.26 -5.92 -4.87
N LEU A 258 -6.48 -4.64 -4.57
CA LEU A 258 -7.72 -4.19 -3.92
C LEU A 258 -8.95 -4.51 -4.78
N GLU A 259 -8.79 -4.44 -6.09
CA GLU A 259 -9.81 -4.70 -7.10
C GLU A 259 -10.29 -6.17 -7.07
N ALA A 260 -9.45 -7.08 -6.57
CA ALA A 260 -9.78 -8.50 -6.43
C ALA A 260 -10.51 -8.81 -5.11
N LEU A 261 -10.61 -7.85 -4.18
CA LEU A 261 -11.26 -8.06 -2.88
C LEU A 261 -12.77 -7.83 -2.95
N PRO A 262 -13.57 -8.46 -2.07
CA PRO A 262 -14.99 -8.14 -1.91
C PRO A 262 -15.24 -6.65 -1.57
N PRO A 263 -16.40 -6.07 -1.94
CA PRO A 263 -16.68 -4.63 -1.76
C PRO A 263 -16.52 -4.10 -0.33
N PHE A 264 -16.79 -4.94 0.68
CA PHE A 264 -16.58 -4.57 2.07
C PHE A 264 -15.12 -4.19 2.38
N TYR A 265 -14.15 -5.00 1.91
CA TYR A 265 -12.74 -4.76 2.17
C TYR A 265 -12.21 -3.59 1.35
N GLN A 266 -12.72 -3.39 0.12
CA GLN A 266 -12.41 -2.20 -0.67
C GLN A 266 -12.84 -0.92 0.06
N ALA A 267 -14.09 -0.86 0.53
CA ALA A 267 -14.58 0.29 1.28
C ALA A 267 -13.83 0.50 2.62
N TYR A 268 -13.42 -0.58 3.28
CA TYR A 268 -12.61 -0.48 4.50
C TYR A 268 -11.20 0.07 4.21
N ALA A 269 -10.62 -0.28 3.05
CA ALA A 269 -9.29 0.15 2.64
C ALA A 269 -9.16 1.67 2.56
N ASP A 270 -10.23 2.41 2.22
CA ASP A 270 -10.22 3.87 2.14
C ASP A 270 -9.98 4.55 3.50
N TRP A 271 -10.36 3.89 4.59
CA TRP A 271 -10.20 4.40 5.95
C TRP A 271 -8.98 3.82 6.66
N LEU A 272 -8.41 2.74 6.13
CA LEU A 272 -7.35 1.98 6.75
C LEU A 272 -6.00 2.71 6.69
N PRO A 273 -5.40 3.14 7.82
CA PRO A 273 -4.11 3.85 7.82
C PRO A 273 -2.98 3.03 7.18
N LEU A 274 -3.01 1.72 7.34
CA LEU A 274 -1.97 0.82 6.81
C LEU A 274 -1.80 0.97 5.29
N ARG A 275 -2.89 1.11 4.53
CA ARG A 275 -2.83 1.32 3.07
C ARG A 275 -2.00 2.57 2.74
N TYR A 276 -2.31 3.68 3.39
CA TYR A 276 -1.60 4.95 3.20
C TYR A 276 -0.15 4.89 3.66
N VAL A 277 0.17 4.12 4.71
CA VAL A 277 1.56 3.90 5.13
C VAL A 277 2.32 3.12 4.06
N ILE A 278 1.71 2.12 3.43
CA ILE A 278 2.32 1.38 2.31
C ILE A 278 2.58 2.32 1.15
N ASP A 279 1.61 3.15 0.77
CA ASP A 279 1.73 4.07 -0.36
C ASP A 279 2.79 5.15 -0.10
N GLY A 280 2.82 5.71 1.11
CA GLY A 280 3.84 6.66 1.54
C GLY A 280 5.24 6.04 1.57
N LEU A 281 5.39 4.81 2.06
CA LEU A 281 6.67 4.10 2.01
C LEU A 281 7.07 3.76 0.57
N ARG A 282 6.13 3.37 -0.28
CA ARG A 282 6.42 3.07 -1.70
C ARG A 282 6.97 4.30 -2.40
N SER A 283 6.36 5.47 -2.14
CA SER A 283 6.86 6.75 -2.63
C SER A 283 8.28 7.07 -2.18
N LEU A 284 8.53 6.90 -0.89
CA LEU A 284 9.84 7.22 -0.32
C LEU A 284 10.91 6.24 -0.79
N LEU A 285 10.57 4.96 -0.95
CA LEU A 285 11.53 3.94 -1.34
C LEU A 285 11.82 3.95 -2.85
N PHE A 286 10.81 4.15 -3.70
CA PHE A 286 10.93 3.92 -5.13
C PHE A 286 10.66 5.13 -6.02
N TYR A 287 10.35 6.31 -5.47
CA TYR A 287 9.95 7.48 -6.27
C TYR A 287 10.43 8.83 -5.72
N ASP A 288 11.49 8.85 -4.90
CA ASP A 288 12.03 10.04 -4.23
C ASP A 288 10.97 10.93 -3.53
N GLY A 289 9.91 10.31 -2.99
CA GLY A 289 8.81 11.05 -2.36
C GLY A 289 7.83 11.73 -3.34
N SER A 290 8.06 11.62 -4.66
CA SER A 290 7.11 12.04 -5.70
C SER A 290 6.06 10.94 -5.89
N LEU A 291 4.78 11.31 -5.99
CA LEU A 291 3.68 10.35 -6.17
C LEU A 291 2.74 10.83 -7.28
N ASP A 292 3.33 11.23 -8.41
CA ASP A 292 2.54 11.58 -9.61
C ASP A 292 2.20 10.32 -10.45
N ALA A 293 2.79 9.14 -10.16
CA ALA A 293 2.65 7.92 -10.96
C ALA A 293 1.80 6.78 -10.34
N ALA A 294 1.64 6.72 -9.00
CA ALA A 294 0.82 5.69 -8.35
C ALA A 294 -0.62 6.18 -8.18
N ARG A 295 -1.37 6.21 -9.30
CA ARG A 295 -2.78 6.60 -9.30
C ARG A 295 -3.63 5.43 -8.77
N LEU A 296 -3.87 5.38 -7.46
CA LEU A 296 -4.97 4.60 -6.91
C LEU A 296 -6.23 5.45 -6.99
N GLU A 297 -7.21 5.02 -7.77
CA GLU A 297 -8.57 5.57 -7.69
C GLU A 297 -9.16 5.17 -6.33
N GLY A 298 -9.78 6.12 -5.61
CA GLY A 298 -10.39 5.86 -4.30
C GLY A 298 -9.46 6.12 -3.13
N GLY A 299 -9.45 7.35 -2.62
CA GLY A 299 -8.90 7.73 -1.31
C GLY A 299 -9.98 8.17 -0.32
N TRP A 300 -9.61 8.44 0.92
CA TRP A 300 -10.54 8.97 1.95
C TRP A 300 -11.21 10.28 1.52
N ARG A 301 -10.56 11.04 0.63
CA ARG A 301 -11.12 12.26 0.03
C ARG A 301 -12.31 11.94 -0.88
N ASP A 302 -12.31 10.80 -1.55
CA ASP A 302 -13.44 10.30 -2.35
C ASP A 302 -14.57 9.79 -1.45
N SER A 303 -14.24 9.22 -0.28
CA SER A 303 -15.23 8.93 0.78
C SER A 303 -15.90 10.19 1.35
N LEU A 304 -15.26 11.36 1.21
CA LEU A 304 -15.79 12.68 1.61
C LEU A 304 -16.38 13.46 0.43
N TRP A 305 -16.91 12.78 -0.60
CA TRP A 305 -17.48 13.40 -1.81
C TRP A 305 -18.51 14.52 -1.51
N PHE A 306 -19.21 14.46 -0.37
CA PHE A 306 -20.14 15.50 0.08
C PHE A 306 -19.48 16.82 0.52
N LEU A 307 -18.15 16.85 0.70
CA LEU A 307 -17.35 18.05 0.98
C LEU A 307 -16.64 18.61 -0.27
N GLY A 308 -16.92 18.07 -1.46
CA GLY A 308 -16.43 18.62 -2.73
C GLY A 308 -15.00 18.22 -3.13
N GLY A 309 -14.45 17.15 -2.55
CA GLY A 309 -13.16 16.60 -2.97
C GLY A 309 -13.26 15.90 -4.33
N ARG A 310 -12.47 16.33 -5.32
CA ARG A 310 -12.22 15.60 -6.57
C ARG A 310 -10.91 14.81 -6.47
N SER A 311 -10.89 13.69 -7.19
CA SER A 311 -9.82 12.69 -7.31
C SER A 311 -8.46 13.28 -7.73
N GLU A 312 -7.48 13.21 -6.84
CA GLU A 312 -6.05 13.32 -7.17
C GLU A 312 -5.34 12.11 -6.54
N ALA A 313 -4.28 11.63 -7.20
CA ALA A 313 -3.51 10.46 -6.81
C ALA A 313 -3.08 10.54 -5.34
N ALA A 314 -3.01 9.41 -4.63
CA ALA A 314 -2.48 9.39 -3.27
C ALA A 314 -1.03 9.89 -3.29
N ARG A 315 -0.81 11.12 -2.84
CA ARG A 315 0.53 11.74 -2.71
C ARG A 315 1.15 11.34 -1.38
N LEU A 316 2.47 11.47 -1.22
CA LEU A 316 3.13 11.31 0.08
C LEU A 316 2.45 12.22 1.12
N GLU A 317 2.00 13.38 0.66
CA GLU A 317 1.17 14.31 1.41
C GLU A 317 -0.12 13.67 1.93
N ASP A 318 -0.87 12.92 1.12
CA ASP A 318 -2.11 12.27 1.55
C ASP A 318 -1.84 11.20 2.61
N ALA A 319 -0.72 10.48 2.48
CA ALA A 319 -0.28 9.53 3.50
C ALA A 319 0.04 10.23 4.82
N VAL A 320 0.81 11.32 4.77
CA VAL A 320 1.14 12.14 5.95
C VAL A 320 -0.13 12.74 6.58
N TRP A 321 -1.06 13.24 5.77
CA TRP A 321 -2.33 13.79 6.24
C TRP A 321 -3.20 12.74 6.92
N MET A 322 -3.36 11.57 6.31
CA MET A 322 -4.15 10.49 6.88
C MET A 322 -3.57 10.01 8.20
N VAL A 323 -2.26 9.69 8.21
CA VAL A 323 -1.57 9.23 9.42
C VAL A 323 -1.61 10.31 10.51
N GLY A 324 -1.39 11.57 10.14
CA GLY A 324 -1.50 12.72 11.03
C GLY A 324 -2.90 12.89 11.61
N ALA A 325 -3.95 12.73 10.79
CA ALA A 325 -5.34 12.80 11.23
C ALA A 325 -5.66 11.71 12.25
N TYR A 326 -5.17 10.49 12.04
CA TYR A 326 -5.30 9.39 13.01
C TYR A 326 -4.57 9.68 14.32
N LEU A 327 -3.36 10.23 14.27
CA LEU A 327 -2.62 10.63 15.47
C LEU A 327 -3.35 11.74 16.25
N VAL A 328 -3.76 12.80 15.56
CA VAL A 328 -4.47 13.94 16.16
C VAL A 328 -5.83 13.49 16.72
N GLY A 329 -6.57 12.68 15.95
CA GLY A 329 -7.85 12.11 16.38
C GLY A 329 -7.70 11.23 17.63
N ALA A 330 -6.69 10.35 17.64
CA ALA A 330 -6.39 9.51 18.81
C ALA A 330 -6.02 10.34 20.04
N ALA A 331 -5.13 11.33 19.87
CA ALA A 331 -4.68 12.21 20.93
C ALA A 331 -5.85 13.02 21.53
N THR A 332 -6.64 13.67 20.68
CA THR A 332 -7.77 14.53 21.09
C THR A 332 -8.88 13.73 21.78
N LEU A 333 -9.29 12.60 21.20
CA LEU A 333 -10.33 11.76 21.78
C LEU A 333 -9.85 11.14 23.10
N GLY A 334 -8.57 10.75 23.19
CA GLY A 334 -7.98 10.23 24.42
C GLY A 334 -7.96 11.27 25.54
N TYR A 335 -7.64 12.54 25.22
CA TYR A 335 -7.76 13.65 26.16
C TYR A 335 -9.21 13.86 26.61
N LEU A 336 -10.17 13.83 25.69
CA LEU A 336 -11.59 14.01 25.99
C LEU A 336 -12.11 12.91 26.92
N ILE A 337 -11.84 11.64 26.62
CA ILE A 337 -12.21 10.50 27.47
C ILE A 337 -11.59 10.64 28.86
N SER A 338 -10.31 11.02 28.92
CA SER A 338 -9.58 11.17 30.17
C SER A 338 -10.12 12.32 31.02
N LEU A 339 -10.42 13.46 30.40
CA LEU A 339 -11.00 14.64 31.04
C LEU A 339 -12.38 14.34 31.62
N VAL A 340 -13.25 13.70 30.83
CA VAL A 340 -14.60 13.32 31.27
C VAL A 340 -14.51 12.42 32.50
N ARG A 341 -13.63 11.42 32.49
CA ARG A 341 -13.43 10.52 33.64
C ARG A 341 -12.87 11.23 34.87
N ASP A 342 -11.96 12.18 34.70
CA ASP A 342 -11.44 13.00 35.81
C ASP A 342 -12.54 13.90 36.41
N LEU A 343 -13.46 14.44 35.60
CA LEU A 343 -14.59 15.25 36.06
C LEU A 343 -15.60 14.42 36.86
N PHE A 344 -15.95 13.22 36.40
CA PHE A 344 -16.84 12.32 37.14
C PHE A 344 -16.24 11.89 38.49
N ALA A 345 -14.96 11.51 38.51
CA ALA A 345 -14.26 11.14 39.74
C ALA A 345 -14.16 12.27 40.78
N ARG A 346 -14.23 13.54 40.35
CA ARG A 346 -14.31 14.70 41.26
C ARG A 346 -15.72 14.92 41.81
N ARG A 347 -16.76 14.62 41.03
CA ARG A 347 -18.17 14.85 41.38
C ARG A 347 -18.72 13.82 42.38
N GLU A 348 -18.22 12.59 42.33
CA GLU A 348 -18.63 11.51 43.25
C GLU A 348 -18.05 11.62 44.66
N ARG A 349 -17.21 12.63 44.94
CA ARG A 349 -16.69 12.85 46.30
C ARG A 349 -17.74 13.54 47.17
N PRO A 350 -18.29 12.89 48.22
CA PRO A 350 -19.12 13.58 49.19
C PRO A 350 -18.28 14.65 49.90
N LYS A 351 -18.90 15.79 50.22
CA LYS A 351 -18.30 16.90 51.01
C LYS A 351 -18.08 16.48 52.47
N THR A 352 -17.29 15.44 52.75
CA THR A 352 -16.98 15.00 54.13
C THR A 352 -15.90 15.83 54.83
N GLY A 353 -15.72 17.10 54.42
CA GLY A 353 -14.70 18.00 54.98
C GLY A 353 -15.24 19.26 55.68
N LYS A 354 -16.56 19.45 55.79
CA LYS A 354 -17.12 20.67 56.42
C LYS A 354 -17.87 20.47 57.74
N VAL A 355 -17.99 19.25 58.27
CA VAL A 355 -18.72 19.00 59.53
C VAL A 355 -17.81 18.93 60.76
N ALA A 356 -16.50 18.73 60.59
CA ALA A 356 -15.57 18.59 61.73
C ALA A 356 -15.10 19.93 62.36
N LYS A 357 -15.64 21.09 61.96
CA LYS A 357 -15.25 22.41 62.52
C LYS A 357 -16.37 23.10 63.32
N ALA A 358 -17.45 22.38 63.64
CA ALA A 358 -18.54 22.89 64.48
C ALA A 358 -18.76 22.08 65.77
N ALA A 359 -17.90 21.11 66.07
CA ALA A 359 -17.89 20.37 67.32
C ALA A 359 -16.44 20.24 67.80
N GLY A 360 -15.98 21.27 68.52
CA GLY A 360 -14.63 21.41 69.06
C GLY A 360 -14.45 22.81 69.63
#